data_AF-S3DVR5-F1
#
_entry.id   AF-S3DVR5-F1
#
_cell.length_a   1.000
_cell.length_b   1.000
_cell.length_c   1.000
_cell.angle_alpha   90.00
_cell.angle_beta   90.00
_cell.angle_gamma   90.00
#
_symmetry.space_group_name_H-M   'P 1'
#
loop_
_entity.id
_entity.type
_entity.pdbx_description
1 polymer ?
#
loop_
_entity_poly.entity_id
_entity_poly.type
_entity_poly.pdbx_seq_one_letter_code
_entity_poly.pdbx_strand_id
1 'polypeptide(L)'
;MATNTPSPHPSDLPPDVDYAKDPETGRVYYIDHANETNSFIHPRLKEELPPNWECRMEPTTGKIFFVDHANKTTSRSHPRHKDFHRHSDSDVELQSPYNQCLDAEGRHFYTNDETKTTSWLSPVKLAELEATGILDKDTEVYGEDGHAWKSWILEDVAESGLNKGTSYWVNYRDGSVDWQSPEDKRIARQKNMERRAQREATQD
;
A
#
# COMPACT_ATOMS: atom_id res chain seq x y z
N MET A 1 2.50 -5.66 -24.41
CA MET A 1 2.18 -5.14 -23.07
C MET A 1 3.01 -5.96 -22.08
N ALA A 2 4.14 -5.43 -21.64
CA ALA A 2 5.09 -6.17 -20.80
C ALA A 2 4.80 -5.88 -19.32
N THR A 3 4.16 -6.82 -18.64
CA THR A 3 4.05 -6.78 -17.18
C THR A 3 5.42 -7.04 -16.59
N ASN A 4 6.02 -6.00 -16.00
CA ASN A 4 7.30 -6.07 -15.32
C ASN A 4 7.08 -6.74 -13.95
N THR A 5 6.82 -8.05 -13.96
CA THR A 5 7.00 -8.89 -12.78
C THR A 5 8.50 -8.93 -12.53
N PRO A 6 9.02 -8.53 -11.35
CA PRO A 6 10.44 -8.68 -11.06
C PRO A 6 10.80 -10.15 -11.31
N SER A 7 11.72 -10.40 -12.24
CA SER A 7 12.18 -11.75 -12.51
C SER A 7 12.72 -12.32 -11.20
N PRO A 8 12.18 -13.44 -10.68
CA PRO A 8 12.75 -14.06 -9.50
C PRO A 8 14.19 -14.43 -9.87
N HIS A 9 15.14 -13.84 -9.16
CA HIS A 9 16.54 -14.17 -9.37
C HIS A 9 16.72 -15.65 -8.95
N PRO A 10 17.44 -16.47 -9.73
CA PRO A 10 17.62 -17.90 -9.42
C PRO A 10 18.28 -18.16 -8.05
N SER A 11 18.85 -17.13 -7.42
CA SER A 11 19.40 -17.17 -6.07
C SER A 11 18.34 -17.24 -4.96
N ASP A 12 17.07 -16.94 -5.25
CA ASP A 12 15.97 -16.93 -4.29
C ASP A 12 15.11 -18.20 -4.28
N LEU A 13 15.45 -19.17 -5.12
CA LEU A 13 14.73 -20.44 -5.19
C LEU A 13 15.52 -21.55 -4.49
N PRO A 14 14.82 -22.49 -3.83
CA PRO A 14 15.42 -23.73 -3.37
C PRO A 14 16.15 -24.44 -4.53
N PRO A 15 17.22 -25.22 -4.25
CA PRO A 15 18.04 -25.85 -5.28
C PRO A 15 17.27 -26.79 -6.21
N ASP A 16 16.15 -27.35 -5.74
CA ASP A 16 15.31 -28.28 -6.51
C ASP A 16 14.07 -27.61 -7.12
N VAL A 17 13.98 -26.28 -7.10
CA VAL A 17 12.84 -25.55 -7.66
C VAL A 17 13.28 -24.58 -8.74
N ASP A 18 12.80 -24.82 -9.95
CA ASP A 18 12.90 -23.89 -11.06
C ASP A 18 11.63 -23.04 -11.16
N TYR A 19 11.69 -21.99 -11.98
CA TYR A 19 10.51 -21.23 -12.37
C TYR A 19 10.41 -21.11 -13.88
N ALA A 20 9.20 -21.17 -14.38
CA ALA A 20 8.89 -20.97 -15.77
C ALA A 20 7.73 -19.98 -15.92
N LYS A 21 7.66 -19.35 -17.08
CA LYS A 21 6.50 -18.53 -17.46
C LYS A 21 5.59 -19.34 -18.33
N ASP A 22 4.31 -19.34 -18.00
CA ASP A 22 3.27 -19.90 -18.83
C ASP A 22 3.21 -19.12 -20.15
N PRO A 23 3.39 -19.77 -21.32
CA PRO A 23 3.35 -19.10 -22.61
C PRO A 23 1.95 -18.56 -22.98
N GLU A 24 0.87 -19.12 -22.42
CA GLU A 24 -0.49 -18.64 -22.69
C GLU A 24 -0.85 -17.43 -21.85
N THR A 25 -0.49 -17.43 -20.57
CA THR A 25 -0.92 -16.39 -19.62
C THR A 25 0.18 -15.41 -19.21
N GLY A 26 1.44 -15.72 -19.52
CA GLY A 26 2.62 -14.99 -19.06
C GLY A 26 2.90 -15.11 -17.55
N ARG A 27 2.12 -15.91 -16.82
CA ARG A 27 2.25 -16.08 -15.37
C ARG A 27 3.44 -16.95 -15.01
N VAL A 28 4.16 -16.58 -13.96
CA VAL A 28 5.23 -17.41 -13.41
C VAL A 28 4.60 -18.57 -12.64
N TYR A 29 5.08 -19.78 -12.89
CA TYR A 29 4.83 -20.97 -12.09
C TYR A 29 6.18 -21.58 -11.69
N TYR A 30 6.20 -22.19 -10.51
CA TYR A 30 7.36 -22.85 -9.94
C TYR A 30 7.26 -24.34 -10.23
N ILE A 31 8.37 -24.93 -10.66
CA ILE A 31 8.53 -26.34 -11.00
C ILE A 31 9.38 -26.93 -9.91
N ASP A 32 8.75 -27.67 -9.01
CA ASP A 32 9.42 -28.45 -7.99
C ASP A 32 9.88 -29.78 -8.62
N HIS A 33 11.18 -29.90 -8.85
CA HIS A 33 11.82 -31.08 -9.41
C HIS A 33 11.98 -32.22 -8.39
N ALA A 34 11.91 -31.94 -7.09
CA ALA A 34 11.97 -32.96 -6.05
C ALA A 34 10.66 -33.75 -5.94
N ASN A 35 9.52 -33.07 -6.15
CA ASN A 35 8.19 -33.68 -6.09
C ASN A 35 7.52 -33.85 -7.47
N GLU A 36 8.18 -33.46 -8.57
CA GLU A 36 7.63 -33.40 -9.92
C GLU A 36 6.28 -32.66 -9.99
N THR A 37 6.12 -31.60 -9.17
CA THR A 37 4.89 -30.81 -9.11
C THR A 37 5.09 -29.41 -9.66
N ASN A 38 4.07 -28.89 -10.32
CA ASN A 38 4.00 -27.47 -10.68
C ASN A 38 3.10 -26.73 -9.68
N SER A 39 3.47 -25.50 -9.36
CA SER A 39 2.71 -24.66 -8.44
C SER A 39 2.84 -23.21 -8.80
N PHE A 40 1.72 -22.48 -8.79
CA PHE A 40 1.74 -21.02 -8.95
C PHE A 40 2.14 -20.29 -7.66
N ILE A 41 2.46 -21.04 -6.59
CA ILE A 41 2.84 -20.53 -5.28
C ILE A 41 4.36 -20.71 -5.13
N HIS A 42 5.04 -19.65 -4.70
CA HIS A 42 6.47 -19.70 -4.45
C HIS A 42 6.80 -20.75 -3.38
N PRO A 43 7.78 -21.65 -3.60
CA PRO A 43 8.09 -22.75 -2.68
C PRO A 43 8.45 -22.29 -1.26
N ARG A 44 9.18 -21.17 -1.10
CA ARG A 44 9.44 -20.58 0.23
C ARG A 44 8.18 -20.26 1.04
N LEU A 45 7.06 -19.92 0.38
CA LEU A 45 5.78 -19.68 1.07
C LEU A 45 5.12 -20.97 1.58
N LYS A 46 5.55 -22.14 1.09
CA LYS A 46 5.10 -23.46 1.56
C LYS A 46 6.01 -24.00 2.65
N GLU A 47 7.32 -23.91 2.45
CA GLU A 47 8.32 -24.49 3.36
C GLU A 47 8.37 -23.80 4.72
N GLU A 48 8.00 -22.52 4.78
CA GLU A 48 8.04 -21.75 6.03
C GLU A 48 6.69 -21.65 6.76
N LEU A 49 5.71 -22.49 6.41
CA LEU A 49 4.44 -22.48 7.12
C LEU A 49 4.56 -23.17 8.49
N PRO A 50 4.03 -22.57 9.57
CA PRO A 50 3.92 -23.24 10.85
C PRO A 50 3.12 -24.54 10.75
N PRO A 51 3.28 -25.48 11.68
CA PRO A 51 2.48 -26.69 11.71
C PRO A 51 0.99 -26.34 11.74
N ASN A 52 0.20 -27.05 10.92
CA ASN A 52 -1.23 -26.83 10.67
C ASN A 52 -1.57 -25.61 9.79
N TRP A 53 -0.61 -24.97 9.16
CA TRP A 53 -0.88 -23.94 8.15
C TRP A 53 -0.73 -24.51 6.74
N GLU A 54 -1.60 -24.09 5.83
CA GLU A 54 -1.58 -24.47 4.42
C GLU A 54 -1.73 -23.23 3.55
N CYS A 55 -0.81 -22.99 2.62
CA CYS A 55 -1.01 -21.94 1.62
C CYS A 55 -1.77 -22.50 0.41
N ARG A 56 -2.75 -21.74 -0.07
CA ARG A 56 -3.52 -22.04 -1.27
C ARG A 56 -3.61 -20.83 -2.15
N MET A 57 -3.87 -21.08 -3.43
CA MET A 57 -4.19 -20.05 -4.40
C MET A 57 -5.68 -20.13 -4.71
N GLU A 58 -6.34 -18.99 -4.71
CA GLU A 58 -7.75 -18.89 -5.10
C GLU A 58 -7.85 -19.02 -6.62
N PRO A 59 -8.60 -19.99 -7.15
CA PRO A 59 -8.65 -20.26 -8.59
C PRO A 59 -9.26 -19.11 -9.39
N THR A 60 -10.16 -18.33 -8.78
CA THR A 60 -10.87 -17.23 -9.44
C THR A 60 -10.01 -15.97 -9.56
N THR A 61 -9.25 -15.63 -8.52
CA THR A 61 -8.49 -14.37 -8.47
C THR A 61 -6.99 -14.57 -8.68
N GLY A 62 -6.49 -15.80 -8.54
CA GLY A 62 -5.07 -16.13 -8.53
C GLY A 62 -4.34 -15.63 -7.29
N LYS A 63 -5.05 -15.17 -6.26
CA LYS A 63 -4.45 -14.66 -5.01
C LYS A 63 -4.09 -15.80 -4.08
N ILE A 64 -2.95 -15.66 -3.40
CA ILE A 64 -2.52 -16.60 -2.38
C ILE A 64 -3.23 -16.27 -1.05
N PHE A 65 -3.71 -17.29 -0.37
CA PHE A 65 -4.27 -17.21 0.97
C PHE A 65 -3.72 -18.37 1.83
N PHE A 66 -3.73 -18.19 3.13
CA PHE A 66 -3.20 -19.11 4.13
C PHE A 66 -4.35 -19.65 4.97
N VAL A 67 -4.37 -20.95 5.21
CA VAL A 67 -5.40 -21.66 5.93
C VAL A 67 -4.78 -22.23 7.20
N ASP A 68 -5.24 -21.76 8.35
CA ASP A 68 -4.91 -22.32 9.65
C ASP A 68 -5.91 -23.45 9.97
N HIS A 69 -5.43 -24.68 9.95
CA HIS A 69 -6.21 -25.87 10.28
C HIS A 69 -6.42 -26.09 11.77
N ALA A 70 -5.62 -25.44 12.63
CA ALA A 70 -5.76 -25.51 14.09
C ALA A 70 -6.95 -24.64 14.55
N ASN A 71 -7.05 -23.42 14.02
CA ASN A 71 -8.13 -22.48 14.34
C ASN A 71 -9.27 -22.47 13.32
N LYS A 72 -9.16 -23.23 12.23
CA LYS A 72 -10.09 -23.22 11.09
C LYS A 72 -10.31 -21.80 10.52
N THR A 73 -9.26 -20.98 10.56
CA THR A 73 -9.29 -19.61 10.06
C THR A 73 -8.52 -19.52 8.75
N THR A 74 -8.90 -18.55 7.91
CA THR A 74 -8.19 -18.27 6.65
C THR A 74 -7.68 -16.84 6.71
N SER A 75 -6.39 -16.66 6.47
CA SER A 75 -5.72 -15.36 6.43
C SER A 75 -5.18 -15.06 5.04
N ARG A 76 -5.13 -13.80 4.64
CA ARG A 76 -4.46 -13.40 3.40
C ARG A 76 -2.96 -13.13 3.59
N SER A 77 -2.50 -13.16 4.84
CA SER A 77 -1.13 -12.81 5.24
C SER A 77 -0.40 -14.03 5.78
N HIS A 78 0.89 -14.18 5.44
CA HIS A 78 1.70 -15.30 5.88
C HIS A 78 1.86 -15.26 7.41
N PRO A 79 1.67 -16.38 8.14
CA PRO A 79 1.79 -16.42 9.59
C PRO A 79 3.19 -16.03 10.12
N ARG A 80 4.23 -16.23 9.29
CA ARG A 80 5.62 -15.77 9.56
C ARG A 80 5.97 -14.43 8.89
N HIS A 81 5.00 -13.60 8.51
CA HIS A 81 5.28 -12.28 7.90
C HIS A 81 6.19 -11.40 8.78
N LYS A 82 6.23 -11.65 10.09
CA LYS A 82 7.18 -11.00 11.02
C LYS A 82 8.65 -11.36 10.78
N ASP A 83 8.94 -12.55 10.25
CA ASP A 83 10.32 -13.04 10.07
C ASP A 83 10.94 -12.59 8.72
N PHE A 84 10.11 -12.41 7.68
CA PHE A 84 10.58 -12.08 6.33
C PHE A 84 10.79 -10.58 6.07
N HIS A 85 10.24 -9.69 6.91
CA HIS A 85 10.35 -8.25 6.70
C HIS A 85 11.56 -7.59 7.38
N ARG A 86 12.60 -8.37 7.72
CA ARG A 86 13.81 -7.81 8.36
C ARG A 86 14.69 -6.95 7.42
N HIS A 87 14.28 -6.70 6.18
CA HIS A 87 14.99 -5.82 5.26
C HIS A 87 14.04 -5.07 4.30
N SER A 88 13.19 -4.18 4.83
CA SER A 88 12.74 -3.01 4.07
C SER A 88 12.41 -1.89 5.06
N ASP A 89 13.24 -0.86 5.09
CA ASP A 89 13.26 0.28 6.03
C ASP A 89 12.06 1.25 5.87
N SER A 90 10.90 0.77 5.39
CA SER A 90 9.73 1.60 5.11
C SER A 90 8.38 0.91 5.33
N ASP A 91 8.34 -0.31 5.86
CA ASP A 91 7.09 -0.97 6.24
C ASP A 91 6.88 -0.77 7.76
N VAL A 92 6.19 0.31 8.12
CA VAL A 92 5.75 0.53 9.49
C VAL A 92 4.86 -0.64 9.88
N GLU A 93 5.37 -1.50 10.75
CA GLU A 93 4.77 -2.75 11.24
C GLU A 93 3.31 -2.53 11.69
N LEU A 94 2.36 -2.66 10.77
CA LEU A 94 0.94 -2.53 11.09
C LEU A 94 0.57 -3.68 12.03
N GLN A 95 0.13 -3.32 13.23
CA GLN A 95 -0.40 -4.29 14.17
C GLN A 95 -1.70 -4.87 13.60
N SER A 96 -1.83 -6.20 13.61
CA SER A 96 -3.11 -6.88 13.38
C SER A 96 -4.19 -6.20 14.24
N PRO A 97 -5.37 -5.83 13.67
CA PRO A 97 -5.99 -6.33 12.44
C PRO A 97 -5.86 -5.43 11.18
N TYR A 98 -4.98 -4.42 11.20
CA TYR A 98 -4.86 -3.49 10.09
C TYR A 98 -3.96 -4.01 8.97
N ASN A 99 -4.38 -3.83 7.72
CA ASN A 99 -3.60 -4.19 6.53
C ASN A 99 -3.45 -2.96 5.64
N GLN A 100 -2.24 -2.74 5.11
CA GLN A 100 -1.98 -1.73 4.09
C GLN A 100 -2.32 -2.30 2.71
N CYS A 101 -3.08 -1.55 1.94
CA CYS A 101 -3.47 -1.88 0.58
C CYS A 101 -3.19 -0.69 -0.34
N LEU A 102 -3.05 -0.96 -1.64
CA LEU A 102 -2.86 0.06 -2.67
C LEU A 102 -4.10 0.13 -3.56
N ASP A 103 -4.57 1.33 -3.86
CA ASP A 103 -5.65 1.53 -4.82
C ASP A 103 -5.16 1.43 -6.28
N ALA A 104 -6.07 1.56 -7.25
CA ALA A 104 -5.72 1.51 -8.68
C ALA A 104 -4.80 2.67 -9.11
N GLU A 105 -4.76 3.75 -8.35
CA GLU A 105 -3.93 4.93 -8.58
C GLU A 105 -2.58 4.84 -7.87
N GLY A 106 -2.39 3.84 -7.01
CA GLY A 106 -1.17 3.56 -6.27
C GLY A 106 -1.06 4.19 -4.89
N ARG A 107 -2.17 4.67 -4.32
CA ARG A 107 -2.23 5.29 -3.00
C ARG A 107 -2.42 4.26 -1.90
N HIS A 108 -1.82 4.53 -0.75
CA HIS A 108 -1.98 3.70 0.44
C HIS A 108 -3.35 3.92 1.06
N PHE A 109 -4.05 2.82 1.32
CA PHE A 109 -5.24 2.80 2.16
C PHE A 109 -5.16 1.62 3.13
N TYR A 110 -5.83 1.77 4.27
CA TYR A 110 -5.75 0.84 5.39
C TYR A 110 -7.09 0.16 5.57
N THR A 111 -7.06 -1.16 5.66
CA THR A 111 -8.25 -1.97 5.89
C THR A 111 -8.16 -2.65 7.25
N ASN A 112 -9.20 -2.48 8.07
CA ASN A 112 -9.34 -3.22 9.31
C ASN A 112 -10.10 -4.52 9.02
N ASP A 113 -9.46 -5.66 9.25
CA ASP A 113 -10.06 -6.98 8.97
C ASP A 113 -11.12 -7.40 10.00
N GLU A 114 -11.09 -6.84 11.21
CA GLU A 114 -12.05 -7.12 12.28
C GLU A 114 -13.39 -6.43 12.01
N THR A 115 -13.34 -5.14 11.66
CA THR A 115 -14.53 -4.32 11.41
C THR A 115 -14.94 -4.26 9.93
N LYS A 116 -14.12 -4.83 9.04
CA LYS A 116 -14.24 -4.72 7.57
C LYS A 116 -14.39 -3.27 7.10
N THR A 117 -13.74 -2.33 7.78
CA THR A 117 -13.73 -0.92 7.41
C THR A 117 -12.46 -0.56 6.64
N THR A 118 -12.60 0.38 5.71
CA THR A 118 -11.48 0.93 4.93
C THR A 118 -11.28 2.39 5.30
N SER A 119 -10.03 2.83 5.46
CA SER A 119 -9.67 4.19 5.82
C SER A 119 -8.44 4.64 5.04
N TRP A 120 -8.34 5.93 4.73
CA TRP A 120 -7.11 6.52 4.17
C TRP A 120 -6.07 6.87 5.25
N LEU A 121 -6.45 6.76 6.51
CA LEU A 121 -5.59 7.09 7.63
C LEU A 121 -4.74 5.89 8.03
N SER A 122 -3.42 6.08 8.00
CA SER A 122 -2.50 5.11 8.60
C SER A 122 -2.79 5.01 10.09
N PRO A 123 -3.13 3.83 10.64
CA PRO A 123 -3.46 3.68 12.05
C PRO A 123 -2.25 3.96 12.95
N VAL A 124 -1.04 3.67 12.47
CA VAL A 124 0.20 3.97 13.21
C VAL A 124 0.50 5.46 13.17
N LYS A 125 0.40 6.10 11.99
CA LYS A 125 0.59 7.54 11.88
C LYS A 125 -0.48 8.30 12.66
N LEU A 126 -1.73 7.85 12.61
CA LEU A 126 -2.83 8.42 13.39
C LEU A 126 -2.51 8.35 14.88
N ALA A 127 -2.12 7.17 15.40
CA ALA A 127 -1.73 7.03 16.80
C ALA A 127 -0.52 7.89 17.19
N GLU A 128 0.46 8.06 16.30
CA GLU A 128 1.61 8.95 16.50
C GLU A 128 1.16 10.43 16.58
N LEU A 129 0.30 10.87 15.66
CA LEU A 129 -0.26 12.22 15.63
C LEU A 129 -1.17 12.48 16.84
N GLU A 130 -1.93 11.49 17.28
CA GLU A 130 -2.73 11.55 18.51
C GLU A 130 -1.84 11.65 19.75
N ALA A 131 -0.78 10.83 19.83
CA ALA A 131 0.17 10.86 20.94
C ALA A 131 0.93 12.18 21.05
N THR A 132 1.26 12.81 19.92
CA THR A 132 1.86 14.16 19.88
C THR A 132 0.84 15.27 20.18
N GLY A 133 -0.45 14.95 20.16
CA GLY A 133 -1.57 15.87 20.32
C GLY A 133 -1.64 16.89 19.19
N ILE A 134 -1.06 16.59 18.03
CA ILE A 134 -0.98 17.52 16.90
C ILE A 134 -2.32 17.65 16.17
N LEU A 135 -3.19 16.63 16.29
CA LEU A 135 -4.55 16.62 15.75
C LEU A 135 -5.50 17.59 16.49
N ASP A 136 -5.27 17.80 17.78
CA ASP A 136 -6.09 18.69 18.63
C ASP A 136 -5.57 20.14 18.65
N LYS A 137 -4.31 20.34 18.28
CA LYS A 137 -3.66 21.65 18.25
C LYS A 137 -3.76 22.23 16.86
N ASP A 138 -4.11 23.50 16.75
CA ASP A 138 -4.19 24.24 15.47
C ASP A 138 -2.79 24.61 14.92
N THR A 139 -1.85 23.67 15.00
CA THR A 139 -0.43 23.87 14.71
C THR A 139 -0.20 24.01 13.21
N GLU A 140 0.45 25.11 12.86
CA GLU A 140 0.77 25.50 11.50
C GLU A 140 2.22 25.17 11.15
N VAL A 141 2.39 24.52 10.00
CA VAL A 141 3.68 24.24 9.37
C VAL A 141 3.87 25.24 8.25
N TYR A 142 5.02 25.89 8.23
CA TYR A 142 5.35 26.89 7.23
C TYR A 142 6.07 26.24 6.05
N GLY A 143 5.57 26.49 4.85
CA GLY A 143 6.26 26.15 3.62
C GLY A 143 7.43 27.07 3.30
N GLU A 144 8.17 26.71 2.25
CA GLU A 144 9.29 27.51 1.73
C GLU A 144 8.88 28.92 1.28
N ASP A 145 7.62 29.09 0.91
CA ASP A 145 7.01 30.35 0.48
C ASP A 145 6.44 31.17 1.65
N GLY A 146 6.62 30.69 2.89
CA GLY A 146 6.17 31.32 4.13
C GLY A 146 4.69 31.11 4.45
N HIS A 147 3.96 30.31 3.66
CA HIS A 147 2.55 30.03 3.94
C HIS A 147 2.39 28.86 4.90
N ALA A 148 1.46 29.02 5.85
CA ALA A 148 1.12 28.00 6.83
C ALA A 148 0.08 27.02 6.28
N TRP A 149 0.31 25.72 6.47
CA TRP A 149 -0.72 24.68 6.40
C TRP A 149 -0.79 23.90 7.71
N LYS A 150 -1.85 23.12 7.88
CA LYS A 150 -2.06 22.37 9.12
C LYS A 150 -1.15 21.15 9.16
N SER A 151 -0.50 20.98 10.29
CA SER A 151 0.51 19.93 10.54
C SER A 151 0.01 18.48 10.48
N TRP A 152 -1.31 18.26 10.57
CA TRP A 152 -1.93 16.95 10.36
C TRP A 152 -2.22 16.64 8.88
N ILE A 153 -1.82 17.51 7.96
CA ILE A 153 -1.85 17.24 6.51
C ILE A 153 -0.45 16.78 6.12
N LEU A 154 -0.32 15.50 5.78
CA LEU A 154 0.97 14.88 5.50
C LEU A 154 1.08 14.49 4.03
N GLU A 155 2.28 14.66 3.50
CA GLU A 155 2.67 14.17 2.18
C GLU A 155 3.01 12.68 2.24
N ASP A 156 2.61 11.96 1.20
CA ASP A 156 2.94 10.57 0.97
C ASP A 156 3.14 10.35 -0.54
N VAL A 157 3.74 9.24 -0.96
CA VAL A 157 4.13 9.01 -2.36
C VAL A 157 3.48 7.74 -2.88
N ALA A 158 2.86 7.84 -4.06
CA ALA A 158 2.26 6.66 -4.67
C ALA A 158 3.34 5.65 -5.07
N GLU A 159 3.33 4.46 -4.45
CA GLU A 159 4.35 3.43 -4.70
C GLU A 159 4.11 2.63 -5.99
N SER A 160 2.87 2.68 -6.50
CA SER A 160 2.45 1.90 -7.67
C SER A 160 1.42 2.63 -8.54
N GLY A 161 0.76 1.92 -9.46
CA GLY A 161 -0.30 2.51 -10.29
C GLY A 161 0.19 3.49 -11.36
N LEU A 162 -0.77 4.20 -11.98
CA LEU A 162 -0.51 5.19 -13.03
C LEU A 162 0.23 6.42 -12.50
N ASN A 163 0.08 6.72 -11.21
CA ASN A 163 0.68 7.87 -10.55
C ASN A 163 1.94 7.52 -9.76
N LYS A 164 2.55 6.35 -10.01
CA LYS A 164 3.75 5.91 -9.28
C LYS A 164 4.83 7.00 -9.24
N GLY A 165 5.33 7.30 -8.04
CA GLY A 165 6.31 8.34 -7.76
C GLY A 165 5.72 9.75 -7.63
N THR A 166 4.40 9.89 -7.74
CA THR A 166 3.71 11.18 -7.54
C THR A 166 3.29 11.31 -6.09
N SER A 167 3.58 12.47 -5.50
CA SER A 167 3.12 12.82 -4.16
C SER A 167 1.62 13.03 -4.11
N TYR A 168 1.03 12.61 -3.00
CA TYR A 168 -0.34 12.91 -2.60
C TYR A 168 -0.36 13.35 -1.13
N TRP A 169 -1.43 13.99 -0.73
CA TRP A 169 -1.57 14.61 0.60
C TRP A 169 -2.77 14.03 1.31
N VAL A 170 -2.57 13.58 2.55
CA VAL A 170 -3.59 12.97 3.40
C VAL A 170 -3.88 13.89 4.58
N ASN A 171 -5.14 14.24 4.77
CA ASN A 171 -5.61 15.00 5.92
C ASN A 171 -6.03 14.04 7.04
N TYR A 172 -5.23 13.97 8.10
CA TYR A 172 -5.46 13.05 9.21
C TYR A 172 -6.63 13.44 10.14
N ARG A 173 -7.27 14.59 9.91
CA ARG A 173 -8.41 15.04 10.71
C ARG A 173 -9.76 14.63 10.13
N ASP A 174 -9.87 14.53 8.81
CA ASP A 174 -11.11 14.17 8.12
C ASP A 174 -10.99 12.98 7.16
N GLY A 175 -9.77 12.46 6.93
CA GLY A 175 -9.53 11.34 6.02
C GLY A 175 -9.54 11.70 4.54
N SER A 176 -9.55 12.99 4.19
CA SER A 176 -9.52 13.44 2.79
C SER A 176 -8.13 13.22 2.20
N VAL A 177 -8.10 12.85 0.91
CA VAL A 177 -6.87 12.66 0.15
C VAL A 177 -6.91 13.50 -1.12
N ASP A 178 -5.80 14.19 -1.41
CA ASP A 178 -5.67 15.06 -2.56
C ASP A 178 -4.34 14.83 -3.30
N TRP A 179 -4.36 14.92 -4.62
CA TRP A 179 -3.16 14.88 -5.46
C TRP A 179 -2.42 16.21 -5.54
N GLN A 180 -2.98 17.26 -4.93
CA GLN A 180 -2.41 18.60 -4.94
C GLN A 180 -1.89 18.92 -3.55
N SER A 181 -0.71 19.53 -3.50
CA SER A 181 -0.22 20.09 -2.26
C SER A 181 -1.17 21.16 -1.73
N PRO A 182 -1.23 21.37 -0.40
CA PRO A 182 -1.93 22.49 0.20
C PRO A 182 -1.58 23.83 -0.48
N GLU A 183 -0.32 23.96 -0.89
CA GLU A 183 0.20 25.14 -1.54
C GLU A 183 -0.32 25.32 -2.96
N ASP A 184 -0.31 24.25 -3.78
CA ASP A 184 -0.87 24.29 -5.13
C ASP A 184 -2.37 24.62 -5.12
N LYS A 185 -3.11 24.03 -4.17
CA LYS A 185 -4.54 24.32 -3.97
C LYS A 185 -4.76 25.81 -3.68
N ARG A 186 -3.92 26.40 -2.84
CA ARG A 186 -3.99 27.82 -2.47
C ARG A 186 -3.68 28.72 -3.67
N ILE A 187 -2.59 28.45 -4.39
CA ILE A 187 -2.21 29.20 -5.60
C ILE A 187 -3.33 29.14 -6.65
N ALA A 188 -3.90 27.95 -6.86
CA ALA A 188 -5.00 27.77 -7.81
C ALA A 188 -6.23 28.59 -7.42
N ARG A 189 -6.59 28.61 -6.13
CA ARG A 189 -7.71 29.40 -5.59
C ARG A 189 -7.47 30.91 -5.77
N GLN A 190 -6.26 31.38 -5.47
CA GLN A 190 -5.87 32.78 -5.65
C GLN A 190 -5.99 33.21 -7.12
N LYS A 191 -5.43 32.42 -8.04
CA LYS A 191 -5.53 32.66 -9.49
C LYS A 191 -6.98 32.64 -9.99
N ASN A 192 -7.86 31.87 -9.37
CA ASN A 192 -9.27 31.83 -9.76
C ASN A 192 -10.01 33.09 -9.28
N MET A 193 -9.72 33.57 -8.06
CA MET A 193 -10.24 34.83 -7.56
C MET A 193 -9.78 36.02 -8.40
N GLU A 194 -8.50 36.07 -8.77
CA GLU A 194 -7.96 37.12 -9.64
C GLU A 194 -8.61 37.11 -11.02
N ARG A 195 -8.77 35.94 -11.63
CA ARG A 195 -9.48 35.81 -12.92
C ARG A 195 -10.93 36.25 -12.82
N ARG A 196 -11.60 35.97 -11.71
CA ARG A 196 -12.97 36.44 -11.47
C ARG A 196 -13.02 37.96 -11.30
N ALA A 197 -12.13 38.54 -10.49
CA ALA A 197 -12.06 39.98 -10.26
C ALA A 197 -11.71 40.75 -11.56
N GLN A 198 -10.81 40.22 -12.39
CA GLN A 198 -10.49 40.80 -13.70
C GLN A 198 -11.71 40.83 -14.61
N ARG A 199 -12.48 39.73 -14.68
CA ARG A 199 -13.71 39.67 -15.49
C ARG A 199 -14.76 40.66 -15.00
N GLU A 200 -14.96 40.76 -13.69
CA GLU A 200 -15.89 41.73 -13.08
C GLU A 200 -15.44 43.18 -13.37
N ALA A 201 -14.14 43.47 -13.34
CA ALA A 201 -13.59 44.81 -13.62
C ALA A 201 -13.58 45.21 -15.12
N THR A 202 -13.75 44.27 -16.05
CA THR A 202 -13.84 44.59 -17.50
C THR A 202 -15.28 44.70 -18.00
N GLN A 203 -16.28 44.48 -17.13
CA GLN A 203 -17.71 44.56 -17.44
C GLN A 203 -18.35 45.91 -17.05
N ASP A 204 -17.60 46.85 -16.49
CA ASP A 204 -17.99 48.24 -16.19
C ASP A 204 -17.34 49.19 -17.20
#